data_AF-A0A498K032-F1
#
_entry.id   AF-A0A498K032-F1
#
_cell.length_a   1.000
_cell.length_b   1.000
_cell.length_c   1.000
_cell.angle_alpha   90.00
_cell.angle_beta   90.00
_cell.angle_gamma   90.00
#
_symmetry.space_group_name_H-M   'P 1'
#
loop_
_entity.id
_entity.type
_entity.pdbx_description
1 polymer ?
#
loop_
_entity_poly.entity_id
_entity_poly.type
_entity_poly.pdbx_seq_one_letter_code
_entity_poly.pdbx_strand_id
1 'polypeptide(L)' 'MSEEDLVDIKFRLYDGTDIGPFSYSSASTVDMLKQRVISDWPKATWHLVNKNMEPTKTTSSN' A
#
# COMPACT_ATOMS: atom_id res chain seq x y z
N MET A 1 15.73 -5.54 -31.46
CA MET A 1 15.72 -6.10 -30.10
C MET A 1 14.80 -5.22 -29.30
N SER A 2 13.55 -5.63 -29.12
CA SER A 2 12.60 -4.93 -28.26
C SER A 2 12.88 -5.40 -26.85
N GLU A 3 13.98 -4.92 -26.27
CA GLU A 3 14.18 -5.03 -24.83
C GLU A 3 13.01 -4.26 -24.24
N GLU A 4 12.03 -4.98 -23.71
CA GLU A 4 10.89 -4.40 -23.02
C GLU A 4 11.51 -3.46 -21.99
N ASP A 5 11.24 -2.16 -22.11
CA ASP A 5 11.87 -1.13 -21.30
C ASP A 5 11.28 -1.24 -19.88
N LEU A 6 11.82 -2.21 -19.14
CA LEU A 6 11.40 -2.64 -17.83
C LEU A 6 12.07 -1.74 -16.79
N VAL A 7 11.26 -1.19 -15.89
CA VAL A 7 11.71 -0.34 -14.80
C VAL A 7 11.39 -0.99 -13.47
N ASP A 8 12.36 -1.01 -12.57
CA ASP A 8 12.16 -1.48 -11.20
C ASP A 8 11.63 -0.35 -10.32
N ILE A 9 10.44 -0.57 -9.75
CA ILE A 9 9.74 0.39 -8.92
C ILE A 9 9.59 -0.17 -7.51
N LYS A 10 9.90 0.68 -6.51
CA LYS A 10 9.58 0.45 -5.10
C LYS A 10 8.64 1.53 -4.59
N PHE A 11 7.70 1.15 -3.72
CA PHE A 11 6.70 2.05 -3.17
C PHE A 11 6.98 2.36 -1.70
N ARG A 12 7.30 3.63 -1.41
CA ARG A 12 7.47 4.13 -0.03
C ARG A 12 6.10 4.39 0.60
N LEU A 13 5.86 3.81 1.77
CA LEU A 13 4.66 4.00 2.58
C LEU A 13 4.85 5.15 3.59
N TYR A 14 3.74 5.56 4.21
CA TYR A 14 3.70 6.68 5.15
C TYR A 14 4.52 6.44 6.44
N ASP A 15 4.71 5.17 6.81
CA ASP A 15 5.47 4.74 7.99
C ASP A 15 6.98 4.63 7.71
N GLY A 16 7.41 4.99 6.49
CA GLY A 16 8.79 4.88 6.06
C GLY A 16 9.18 3.51 5.50
N THR A 17 8.28 2.53 5.53
CA THR A 17 8.53 1.21 4.95
C THR A 17 8.40 1.21 3.43
N ASP A 18 9.04 0.25 2.76
CA ASP A 18 9.02 0.10 1.31
C ASP A 18 8.31 -1.22 0.92
N ILE A 19 7.47 -1.19 -0.11
CA ILE A 19 6.92 -2.38 -0.80
C ILE A 19 7.63 -2.53 -2.15
N GLY A 20 8.14 -3.73 -2.44
CA GLY A 20 8.88 -4.04 -3.67
C GLY A 20 10.37 -4.31 -3.41
N PRO A 21 11.24 -4.26 -4.44
CA PRO A 21 10.99 -3.74 -5.79
C PRO A 21 10.17 -4.69 -6.69
N PHE A 22 9.51 -4.13 -7.72
CA PHE A 22 8.81 -4.85 -8.78
C PHE A 22 9.19 -4.29 -10.15
N SER A 23 9.38 -5.17 -11.13
CA SER A 23 9.67 -4.79 -12.52
C SER A 23 8.38 -4.54 -13.29
N TYR A 24 8.29 -3.40 -13.97
CA TYR A 24 7.14 -3.00 -14.78
C TYR A 24 7.60 -2.59 -16.17
N SER A 25 6.81 -2.91 -17.19
CA SER A 25 6.99 -2.30 -18.52
C SER A 25 6.66 -0.82 -18.46
N SER A 26 7.37 -0.01 -19.25
CA SER A 26 7.05 1.41 -19.46
C SER A 26 5.62 1.66 -19.98
N ALA A 27 4.93 0.64 -20.52
CA ALA A 27 3.52 0.71 -20.90
C ALA A 27 2.53 0.48 -19.74
N SER A 28 3.02 0.12 -18.54
CA SER A 28 2.17 -0.16 -17.38
C SER A 28 1.41 1.09 -16.95
N THR A 29 0.11 0.94 -16.68
CA THR A 29 -0.72 2.07 -16.26
C THR A 29 -0.59 2.32 -14.76
N VAL A 30 -0.83 3.58 -14.35
CA VAL A 30 -0.85 3.95 -12.93
C VAL A 30 -1.90 3.14 -12.14
N ASP A 31 -2.99 2.74 -12.78
CA ASP A 31 -4.02 1.91 -12.15
C ASP A 31 -3.47 0.52 -11.76
N MET A 32 -2.74 -0.13 -12.66
CA MET A 32 -2.06 -1.41 -12.37
C MET A 32 -1.07 -1.29 -11.21
N LEU A 33 -0.29 -0.20 -11.17
CA LEU A 33 0.65 0.05 -10.08
C LEU A 33 -0.09 0.22 -8.73
N LYS A 34 -1.20 0.98 -8.71
CA LYS A 34 -2.03 1.15 -7.51
C LYS A 34 -2.63 -0.17 -7.02
N GLN A 35 -3.14 -1.00 -7.93
CA GLN A 35 -3.68 -2.32 -7.57
C GLN A 35 -2.62 -3.21 -6.93
N ARG A 36 -1.38 -3.15 -7.41
CA ARG A 36 -0.26 -3.87 -6.78
C ARG A 36 -0.03 -3.41 -5.34
N VAL A 37 0.04 -2.10 -5.11
CA VAL A 37 0.25 -1.54 -3.77
C VAL A 37 -0.85 -1.96 -2.79
N ILE A 38 -2.11 -1.95 -3.23
CA ILE A 38 -3.25 -2.40 -2.42
C ILE A 38 -3.14 -3.90 -2.10
N SER A 39 -2.71 -4.71 -3.08
CA SER A 39 -2.60 -6.16 -2.93
C SER A 39 -1.48 -6.60 -2.00
N ASP A 40 -0.32 -5.94 -2.09
CA ASP A 40 0.86 -6.24 -1.28
C ASP A 40 0.93 -5.39 0.00
N TRP A 41 -0.16 -4.68 0.33
CA TRP A 41 -0.21 -3.83 1.51
C TRP A 41 0.04 -4.66 2.79
N PRO A 42 0.95 -4.23 3.67
CA PRO A 42 1.26 -4.97 4.88
C PRO A 42 0.01 -5.17 5.76
N LYS A 43 -0.37 -6.43 5.96
CA LYS A 43 -1.60 -6.79 6.71
C LYS A 43 -1.53 -6.43 8.21
N ALA A 44 -0.33 -6.26 8.75
CA ALA A 44 -0.16 -5.90 10.16
C ALA A 44 -0.69 -4.49 10.46
N THR A 45 -0.60 -3.56 9.51
CA THR A 45 -1.01 -2.17 9.70
C THR A 45 -2.52 -1.99 9.64
N TRP A 46 -3.25 -2.81 8.86
CA TRP A 46 -4.72 -2.73 8.82
C TRP A 46 -5.34 -3.07 10.18
N HIS A 47 -4.83 -4.13 10.84
CA HIS A 47 -5.37 -4.57 12.12
C HIS A 47 -5.10 -3.55 13.24
N LEU A 48 -3.95 -2.89 13.22
CA LEU A 48 -3.59 -1.90 14.23
C LEU A 48 -4.28 -0.55 14.02
N VAL A 49 -4.47 -0.12 12.76
CA VAL A 49 -5.27 1.09 12.45
C VAL A 49 -6.74 0.89 12.83
N ASN A 50 -7.32 -0.27 12.54
CA ASN A 50 -8.74 -0.51 12.87
C ASN A 50 -8.98 -0.64 14.38
N LYS A 51 -8.00 -1.07 15.18
CA LYS A 51 -8.12 -1.13 16.64
C LYS A 51 -8.19 0.25 17.29
N ASN A 52 -7.63 1.27 16.66
CA ASN A 52 -7.70 2.66 17.13
C ASN A 52 -8.99 3.39 16.69
N MET A 53 -9.84 2.73 15.88
CA MET A 53 -11.17 3.20 15.49
C MET A 53 -12.29 2.53 16.31
N GLU A 54 -12.02 2.09 17.54
CA GLU A 54 -13.10 1.79 18.47
C GLU A 54 -13.94 3.06 18.68
N PRO A 55 -15.27 3.04 18.42
CA PRO A 55 -16.11 4.18 18.72
C PRO A 55 -15.98 4.46 20.20
N THR A 56 -15.43 5.62 20.55
CA THR A 56 -15.32 6.08 21.93
C THR A 56 -16.68 5.91 22.59
N LYS A 57 -16.78 4.98 23.55
CA LYS A 57 -17.97 4.83 24.37
C LYS A 57 -18.16 6.17 25.05
N THR A 58 -19.18 6.90 24.63
CA THR A 58 -19.68 8.08 25.34
C THR A 58 -20.21 7.59 26.67
N THR A 59 -19.35 7.59 27.68
CA THR A 59 -19.79 7.45 29.07
C THR A 59 -20.57 8.71 29.41
N SER A 60 -21.87 8.65 29.18
CA SER A 60 -22.83 9.58 29.78
C SER A 60 -22.73 9.39 31.29
N SER A 61 -22.06 10.33 31.96
CA SER A 61 -22.10 10.43 33.42
C SER A 61 -23.49 10.91 33.81
N ASN A 62 -24.25 10.07 34.50
CA ASN A 62 -25.35 10.50 35.37
C ASN A 62 -24.81 10.78 36.77
#